data_AF-A0A2V5UKD4-F1
#
_entry.id   AF-A0A2V5UKD4-F1
#
_cell.length_a   1.000
_cell.length_b   1.000
_cell.length_c   1.000
_cell.angle_alpha   90.00
_cell.angle_beta   90.00
_cell.angle_gamma   90.00
#
_symmetry.space_group_name_H-M   'P 1'
#
loop_
_entity.id
_entity.type
_entity.pdbx_description
1 polymer ?
#
loop_
_entity_poly.entity_id
_entity_poly.type
_entity_poly.pdbx_seq_one_letter_code
_entity_poly.pdbx_strand_id
1 'polypeptide(L)'
;MRVASRFAACLMVCLSILAFAPHGLGQLYQGKQLVRAELLADTDAVVPGKPFSVGLLLRKAPAWHTYWKFSGDAGLPTELKWNLPPGWKIGQIQWPIPLKTIDPGDIQTYGYENEVLLMQEI
;
A
#
# COMPACT_ATOMS: atom_id res chain seq x y z
N MET A 1 -59.07 11.69 -11.16
CA MET A 1 -58.66 10.53 -10.32
C MET A 1 -57.50 9.71 -10.90
N ARG A 2 -57.41 9.45 -12.23
CA ARG A 2 -56.32 8.65 -12.83
C ARG A 2 -54.91 9.30 -12.81
N VAL A 3 -54.83 10.64 -12.82
CA VAL A 3 -53.54 11.38 -12.80
C VAL A 3 -52.87 11.29 -11.43
N ALA A 4 -53.62 11.47 -10.33
CA ALA A 4 -53.10 11.38 -8.96
C ALA A 4 -52.55 9.97 -8.63
N SER A 5 -53.18 8.92 -9.14
CA SER A 5 -52.72 7.53 -8.98
C SER A 5 -51.39 7.25 -9.72
N ARG A 6 -51.16 7.90 -10.88
CA ARG A 6 -49.89 7.80 -11.60
C ARG A 6 -48.75 8.55 -10.90
N PHE A 7 -49.03 9.70 -10.29
CA PHE A 7 -48.07 10.43 -9.48
C PHE A 7 -47.70 9.66 -8.20
N ALA A 8 -48.68 9.08 -7.51
CA ALA A 8 -48.45 8.26 -6.33
C ALA A 8 -47.60 7.01 -6.65
N ALA A 9 -47.85 6.35 -7.79
CA ALA A 9 -47.07 5.20 -8.24
C ALA A 9 -45.61 5.57 -8.57
N CYS A 10 -45.37 6.67 -9.30
CA CYS A 10 -44.01 7.15 -9.56
C CYS A 10 -43.28 7.53 -8.27
N LEU A 11 -43.95 8.18 -7.33
CA LEU A 11 -43.34 8.56 -6.05
C LEU A 11 -42.95 7.32 -5.23
N MET A 12 -43.79 6.28 -5.24
CA MET A 12 -43.52 5.02 -4.54
C MET A 12 -42.36 4.25 -5.16
N VAL A 13 -42.23 4.27 -6.49
CA VAL A 13 -41.09 3.69 -7.22
C VAL A 13 -39.80 4.47 -6.95
N CYS A 14 -39.83 5.80 -6.94
CA CYS A 14 -38.66 6.61 -6.59
C CYS A 14 -38.22 6.37 -5.14
N LEU A 15 -39.17 6.24 -4.20
CA LEU A 15 -38.85 5.94 -2.80
C LEU A 15 -38.22 4.56 -2.62
N SER A 16 -38.69 3.54 -3.35
CA SER A 16 -38.10 2.20 -3.26
C SER A 16 -36.71 2.13 -3.89
N ILE A 17 -36.45 2.88 -4.97
CA ILE A 17 -35.09 2.99 -5.55
C ILE A 17 -34.12 3.65 -4.55
N LEU A 18 -34.56 4.67 -3.81
CA LEU A 18 -33.75 5.31 -2.76
C LEU A 18 -33.54 4.40 -1.54
N ALA A 19 -34.56 3.63 -1.14
CA ALA A 19 -34.48 2.73 0.01
C ALA A 19 -33.57 1.51 -0.22
N PHE A 20 -33.46 1.05 -1.48
CA PHE A 20 -32.60 -0.07 -1.88
C PHE A 20 -31.33 0.38 -2.62
N ALA A 21 -31.01 1.68 -2.63
CA ALA A 21 -29.76 2.15 -3.19
C ALA A 21 -28.60 1.50 -2.41
N PRO A 22 -27.58 0.93 -3.10
CA PRO A 22 -26.41 0.41 -2.41
C PRO A 22 -25.79 1.55 -1.62
N HIS A 23 -25.79 1.41 -0.30
CA HIS A 23 -25.15 2.39 0.58
C HIS A 23 -23.65 2.23 0.39
N GLY A 24 -23.01 3.21 -0.25
CA GLY A 24 -21.55 3.29 -0.31
C GLY A 24 -21.02 3.53 1.10
N LEU A 25 -20.79 2.45 1.86
CA LEU A 25 -20.05 2.56 3.11
C LEU A 25 -18.61 2.93 2.75
N GLY A 26 -18.18 4.12 3.18
CA GLY A 26 -16.77 4.49 3.09
C GLY A 26 -15.91 3.44 3.79
N GLN A 27 -14.71 3.18 3.26
CA GLN A 27 -13.81 2.20 3.84
C GLN A 27 -13.29 2.73 5.18
N LEU A 28 -13.90 2.31 6.29
CA LEU A 28 -13.43 2.64 7.63
C LEU A 28 -12.14 1.88 7.90
N TYR A 29 -11.14 2.57 8.45
CA TYR A 29 -9.91 1.93 8.90
C TYR A 29 -10.22 0.93 10.02
N GLN A 30 -10.05 -0.36 9.75
CA GLN A 30 -10.42 -1.44 10.67
C GLN A 30 -9.34 -1.75 11.73
N GLY A 31 -8.31 -0.92 11.87
CA GLY A 31 -7.20 -1.19 12.80
C GLY A 31 -6.32 -2.39 12.43
N LYS A 32 -6.54 -3.00 11.25
CA LYS A 32 -5.78 -4.16 10.81
C LYS A 32 -4.40 -3.74 10.33
N GLN A 33 -3.36 -4.41 10.84
CA GLN A 33 -2.01 -4.31 10.29
C GLN A 33 -1.94 -5.13 9.00
N LEU A 34 -1.81 -4.44 7.88
CA LEU A 34 -1.83 -5.05 6.54
C LEU A 34 -0.43 -5.22 5.97
N VAL A 35 0.50 -4.38 6.44
CA VAL A 35 1.93 -4.51 6.20
C VAL A 35 2.64 -4.47 7.55
N ARG A 36 3.40 -5.52 7.87
CA ARG A 36 4.30 -5.56 9.01
C ARG A 36 5.70 -5.17 8.56
N ALA A 37 6.29 -4.22 9.27
CA ALA A 37 7.65 -3.74 9.06
C ALA A 37 8.57 -4.24 10.19
N GLU A 38 9.69 -4.84 9.80
CA GLU A 38 10.75 -5.29 10.71
C GLU A 38 12.09 -4.79 10.16
N LEU A 39 12.97 -4.30 11.05
CA LEU A 39 14.31 -3.87 10.68
C LEU A 39 15.30 -4.98 11.03
N LEU A 40 16.07 -5.41 10.05
CA LEU A 40 17.08 -6.47 10.17
C LEU A 40 18.47 -5.88 9.93
N ALA A 41 19.49 -6.45 10.56
CA ALA A 41 20.89 -6.17 10.29
C ALA A 41 21.60 -7.50 9.96
N ASP A 42 22.63 -7.44 9.13
CA ASP A 42 23.47 -8.60 8.80
C ASP A 42 24.59 -8.86 9.84
N THR A 43 24.61 -8.07 10.91
CA THR A 43 25.58 -8.15 12.00
C THR A 43 24.93 -7.92 13.36
N ASP A 44 25.44 -8.60 14.39
CA ASP A 44 25.01 -8.43 15.79
C ASP A 44 25.77 -7.30 16.50
N ALA A 45 26.88 -6.83 15.92
CA ALA A 45 27.70 -5.76 16.49
C ALA A 45 28.28 -4.87 15.39
N VAL A 46 28.36 -3.56 15.68
CA VAL A 46 29.01 -2.58 14.81
C VAL A 46 30.51 -2.59 15.08
N VAL A 47 31.30 -2.82 14.03
CA VAL A 47 32.77 -2.79 14.10
C VAL A 47 33.28 -1.54 13.39
N PRO A 48 34.09 -0.69 14.04
CA PRO A 48 34.62 0.52 13.43
C PRO A 48 35.32 0.24 12.10
N GLY A 49 34.96 1.01 11.07
CA GLY A 49 35.55 0.91 9.72
C GLY A 49 35.07 -0.27 8.88
N LYS A 50 34.18 -1.13 9.40
CA LYS A 50 33.57 -2.23 8.65
C LYS A 50 32.14 -1.85 8.26
N PRO A 51 31.81 -1.77 6.95
CA PRO A 51 30.44 -1.54 6.52
C PRO A 51 29.54 -2.73 6.87
N PHE A 52 28.26 -2.48 7.02
CA PHE A 52 27.26 -3.51 7.29
C PHE A 52 25.91 -3.15 6.65
N SER A 53 25.05 -4.14 6.45
CA SER A 53 23.75 -3.94 5.81
C SER A 53 22.63 -3.87 6.84
N VAL A 54 21.71 -2.95 6.61
CA VAL A 54 20.40 -2.90 7.26
C VAL A 54 19.32 -3.16 6.22
N GLY A 55 18.27 -3.88 6.59
CA GLY A 55 17.17 -4.22 5.69
C GLY A 55 15.82 -3.99 6.33
N LEU A 56 14.94 -3.26 5.64
CA LEU A 56 13.53 -3.17 5.99
C LEU A 56 12.78 -4.35 5.38
N LEU A 57 12.40 -5.32 6.22
CA LEU A 57 11.55 -6.43 5.83
C LEU A 57 10.08 -6.01 5.94
N LEU A 58 9.38 -6.05 4.81
CA LEU A 58 7.96 -5.76 4.72
C LEU A 58 7.19 -7.03 4.41
N ARG A 59 6.38 -7.52 5.34
CA ARG A 59 5.46 -8.65 5.14
C ARG A 59 4.03 -8.13 4.96
N LYS A 60 3.40 -8.49 3.84
CA LYS A 60 2.07 -8.03 3.42
C LYS A 60 1.03 -9.11 3.62
N ALA A 61 -0.17 -8.71 4.04
CA ALA A 61 -1.34 -9.57 4.06
C ALA A 61 -1.76 -9.97 2.62
N PRO A 62 -2.53 -11.06 2.44
CA PRO A 62 -3.03 -11.43 1.12
C PRO A 62 -3.76 -10.28 0.43
N ALA A 63 -3.52 -10.12 -0.87
CA ALA A 63 -4.00 -9.02 -1.72
C ALA A 63 -3.48 -7.61 -1.36
N TRP A 64 -2.46 -7.49 -0.51
CA TRP A 64 -1.74 -6.24 -0.25
C TRP A 64 -0.37 -6.24 -0.91
N HIS A 65 0.03 -5.07 -1.40
CA HIS A 65 1.32 -4.86 -2.04
C HIS A 65 1.95 -3.53 -1.63
N THR A 66 3.24 -3.39 -1.89
CA THR A 66 4.01 -2.14 -1.76
C THR A 66 4.71 -1.85 -3.08
N TYR A 67 4.94 -0.58 -3.40
CA TYR A 67 5.43 -0.22 -4.72
C TYR A 67 6.96 -0.21 -4.85
N TRP A 68 7.40 -0.46 -6.08
CA TRP A 68 8.79 -0.32 -6.51
C TRP A 68 9.18 1.16 -6.67
N LYS A 69 10.49 1.43 -6.79
CA LYS A 69 11.06 2.76 -7.03
C LYS A 69 10.36 3.52 -8.16
N PHE A 70 10.03 2.81 -9.24
CA PHE A 70 9.25 3.34 -10.37
C PHE A 70 7.91 2.62 -10.41
N SER A 71 6.93 3.17 -9.71
CA SER A 71 5.68 2.47 -9.36
C SER A 71 4.73 2.22 -10.53
N GLY A 72 4.96 2.85 -11.69
CA GLY A 72 4.08 2.76 -12.86
C GLY A 72 3.07 3.90 -12.90
N ASP A 73 1.84 3.60 -13.31
CA ASP A 73 0.75 4.58 -13.49
C ASP A 73 0.20 5.11 -12.15
N ALA A 74 0.42 4.39 -11.05
CA ALA A 74 -0.01 4.77 -9.72
C ALA A 74 0.94 4.22 -8.63
N GLY A 75 0.78 4.72 -7.41
CA GLY A 75 1.53 4.29 -6.24
C GLY A 75 2.70 5.21 -5.87
N LEU A 76 3.25 4.99 -4.67
CA LEU A 76 4.42 5.70 -4.16
C LEU A 76 5.44 4.70 -3.62
N PRO A 77 6.74 4.90 -3.92
CA PRO A 77 7.77 4.02 -3.42
C PRO A 77 7.90 4.13 -1.89
N THR A 78 8.39 3.06 -1.27
CA THR A 78 8.76 3.09 0.14
C THR A 78 9.96 4.01 0.36
N GLU A 79 9.85 4.93 1.32
CA GLU A 79 10.94 5.80 1.76
C GLU A 79 11.48 5.38 3.13
N LEU A 80 12.81 5.31 3.26
CA LEU A 80 13.48 5.14 4.55
C LEU A 80 14.22 6.43 4.89
N LYS A 81 13.85 7.04 6.03
CA LYS A 81 14.50 8.24 6.56
C LYS A 81 15.24 7.86 7.84
N TRP A 82 16.55 8.01 7.81
CA TRP A 82 17.43 7.58 8.89
C TRP A 82 17.89 8.75 9.74
N ASN A 83 17.89 8.56 11.05
CA ASN A 83 18.54 9.45 12.00
C ASN A 83 19.83 8.77 12.47
N LEU A 84 20.95 9.09 11.81
CA LEU A 84 22.24 8.46 12.08
C LEU A 84 23.17 9.39 12.86
N PRO A 85 24.12 8.85 13.64
CA PRO A 85 25.14 9.65 14.30
C PRO A 85 26.02 10.41 13.30
N PRO A 86 26.68 11.50 13.72
CA PRO A 86 27.60 12.24 12.86
C PRO A 86 28.68 11.35 12.24
N GLY A 87 28.95 11.55 10.95
CA GLY A 87 29.97 10.82 10.19
C GLY A 87 29.51 9.48 9.58
N TRP A 88 28.34 8.97 10.00
CA TRP A 88 27.74 7.79 9.37
C TRP A 88 27.19 8.14 7.99
N LYS A 89 27.25 7.18 7.07
CA LYS A 89 26.71 7.29 5.72
C LYS A 89 25.75 6.13 5.50
N ILE A 90 24.84 6.30 4.56
CA ILE A 90 23.94 5.21 4.15
C ILE A 90 23.81 5.23 2.64
N GLY A 91 23.88 4.04 2.05
CA GLY A 91 23.71 3.81 0.63
C GLY A 91 22.27 3.98 0.17
N GLN A 92 22.04 3.83 -1.13
CA GLN A 92 20.69 3.81 -1.68
C GLN A 92 19.98 2.49 -1.34
N ILE A 93 18.65 2.52 -1.33
CA ILE A 93 17.85 1.29 -1.24
C ILE A 93 18.19 0.40 -2.43
N GLN A 94 18.59 -0.83 -2.13
CA GLN A 94 18.73 -1.92 -3.08
C GLN A 94 17.34 -2.50 -3.34
N TRP A 95 16.81 -2.25 -4.53
CA TRP A 95 15.46 -2.67 -4.91
C TRP A 95 15.51 -4.02 -5.62
N PRO A 96 14.89 -5.07 -5.06
CA PRO A 96 14.70 -6.32 -5.79
C PRO A 96 13.86 -6.11 -7.06
N ILE A 97 13.93 -7.04 -8.00
CA ILE A 97 13.10 -7.00 -9.21
C ILE A 97 11.61 -7.02 -8.81
N PRO A 98 10.78 -6.09 -9.29
CA PRO A 98 9.38 -6.01 -8.91
C PRO A 98 8.51 -6.99 -9.72
N LEU A 99 7.30 -7.20 -9.22
CA LEU A 99 6.20 -7.75 -9.99
C LEU A 99 5.53 -6.62 -10.78
N LYS A 100 5.06 -6.94 -11.99
CA LYS A 100 4.17 -6.09 -12.77
C LYS A 100 2.74 -6.53 -12.54
N THR A 101 1.86 -5.60 -12.22
CA THR A 101 0.43 -5.80 -12.00
C THR A 101 -0.39 -4.87 -12.88
N ILE A 102 -1.63 -5.26 -13.19
CA ILE A 102 -2.61 -4.44 -13.89
C ILE A 102 -3.84 -4.37 -13.00
N ASP A 103 -4.07 -3.20 -12.41
CA ASP A 103 -5.18 -2.91 -11.52
C ASP A 103 -6.42 -2.46 -12.33
N PRO A 104 -7.64 -2.48 -11.73
CA PRO A 104 -8.86 -2.05 -12.40
C PRO A 104 -8.73 -0.66 -13.03
N GLY A 105 -9.20 -0.54 -14.28
CA GLY A 105 -9.03 0.68 -15.08
C GLY A 105 -7.73 0.72 -15.89
N ASP A 106 -7.15 -0.45 -16.20
CA ASP A 106 -5.91 -0.61 -16.99
C ASP A 106 -4.69 0.10 -16.39
N ILE A 107 -4.67 0.25 -15.06
CA ILE A 107 -3.59 0.92 -14.33
C ILE A 107 -2.44 -0.07 -14.16
N GLN A 108 -1.31 0.17 -14.81
CA GLN A 108 -0.14 -0.69 -14.72
C GLN A 108 0.76 -0.26 -13.56
N THR A 109 0.97 -1.15 -12.60
CA THR A 109 1.79 -0.89 -11.40
C THR A 109 2.97 -1.86 -11.29
N TYR A 110 4.02 -1.43 -10.59
CA TYR A 110 5.20 -2.23 -10.26
C TYR A 110 5.42 -2.24 -8.76
N GLY A 111 5.54 -3.44 -8.18
CA GLY A 111 5.62 -3.57 -6.73
C GLY A 111 5.98 -4.96 -6.24
N TYR A 112 5.61 -5.21 -4.98
CA TYR A 112 5.94 -6.43 -4.25
C TYR A 112 4.74 -6.90 -3.45
N GLU A 113 4.40 -8.18 -3.58
CA GLU A 113 3.42 -8.88 -2.75
C GLU A 113 4.15 -9.74 -1.70
N ASN A 114 3.41 -10.39 -0.78
CA ASN A 114 3.91 -11.32 0.24
C ASN A 114 5.01 -10.76 1.16
N GLU A 115 6.26 -10.72 0.69
CA GLU A 115 7.38 -10.14 1.42
C GLU A 115 8.36 -9.42 0.49
N VAL A 116 9.07 -8.43 1.02
CA VAL A 116 10.24 -7.84 0.36
C VAL A 116 11.21 -7.34 1.42
N LEU A 117 12.52 -7.53 1.18
CA LEU A 117 13.59 -6.94 1.97
C LEU A 117 14.21 -5.80 1.17
N LEU A 118 14.10 -4.58 1.70
CA LEU A 118 14.70 -3.38 1.12
C LEU A 118 16.00 -3.06 1.87
N MET A 119 17.13 -3.41 1.27
CA MET A 119 18.45 -3.32 1.92
C MET A 119 19.14 -1.98 1.65
N GLN A 120 19.91 -1.50 2.61
CA GLN A 120 20.86 -0.39 2.47
C GLN A 120 22.14 -0.75 3.21
N GLU A 121 23.28 -0.43 2.62
CA GLU A 121 24.58 -0.53 3.28
C GLU A 121 24.84 0.74 4.10
N ILE A 122 25.39 0.59 5.30
CA ILE A 122 25.86 1.64 6.20
C ILE A 122 27.39 1.58 6.26
#